data_AF-A0A195C475-F1
#
_entry.id   AF-A0A195C475-F1
#
_cell.length_a   1.000
_cell.length_b   1.000
_cell.length_c   1.000
_cell.angle_alpha   90.00
_cell.angle_beta   90.00
_cell.angle_gamma   90.00
#
_symmetry.space_group_name_H-M   'P 1'
#
loop_
_entity.id
_entity.type
_entity.pdbx_description
1 polymer ?
#
loop_
_entity_poly.entity_id
_entity_poly.type
_entity_poly.pdbx_seq_one_letter_code
_entity_poly.pdbx_strand_id
1 'polypeptide(L)'
;MNQLATISYQTIKYLEDTPCKKQNPEKIRQFLEAIEPIKLSKAEKLTLLNLCPTTPLEIQLMVEESEDRLTEEGVETVLQIVANVRGDEEDTEQET
;
A
#
# COMPACT_ATOMS: atom_id res chain seq x y z
N MET A 1 30.20 -9.44 20.04
CA MET A 1 29.70 -8.75 18.83
C MET A 1 28.21 -9.01 18.75
N ASN A 2 27.38 -8.01 19.04
CA ASN A 2 25.92 -8.18 19.10
C ASN A 2 25.32 -8.15 17.69
N GLN A 3 25.41 -9.28 16.98
CA GLN A 3 24.80 -9.46 15.66
C GLN A 3 23.32 -9.08 15.65
N LEU A 4 22.60 -9.38 16.75
CA LEU A 4 21.21 -8.99 16.94
C LEU A 4 21.02 -7.46 16.93
N ALA A 5 21.87 -6.71 17.64
CA ALA A 5 21.76 -5.25 17.68
C ALA A 5 22.00 -4.63 16.30
N THR A 6 22.95 -5.18 15.52
CA THR A 6 23.21 -4.74 14.15
C THR A 6 22.02 -5.02 13.23
N ILE A 7 21.46 -6.24 13.28
CA ILE A 7 20.30 -6.61 12.46
C ILE A 7 19.09 -5.76 12.83
N SER A 8 18.79 -5.60 14.13
CA SER A 8 17.68 -4.74 14.57
C SER A 8 17.83 -3.30 14.11
N TYR A 9 19.03 -2.71 14.23
CA TYR A 9 19.28 -1.34 13.79
C TYR A 9 19.11 -1.20 12.27
N GLN A 10 19.68 -2.11 11.49
CA GLN A 10 19.58 -2.08 10.02
C GLN A 10 18.12 -2.27 9.55
N THR A 11 17.37 -3.18 10.17
CA THR A 11 15.96 -3.40 9.84
C THR A 11 15.09 -2.20 10.19
N ILE A 12 15.26 -1.62 11.38
CA ILE A 12 14.52 -0.41 11.78
C ILE A 12 14.85 0.73 10.82
N LYS A 13 16.14 0.95 10.53
CA LYS A 13 16.58 1.99 9.60
C LYS A 13 15.99 1.81 8.20
N TYR A 14 15.94 0.59 7.68
CA TYR A 14 15.29 0.30 6.41
C TYR A 14 13.79 0.62 6.44
N LEU A 15 13.10 0.21 7.52
CA LEU A 15 11.66 0.45 7.68
C LEU A 15 11.30 1.91 7.96
N GLU A 16 12.24 2.74 8.43
CA GLU A 16 12.03 4.18 8.58
C GLU A 16 11.92 4.91 7.23
N ASP A 17 12.57 4.37 6.19
CA ASP A 17 12.55 4.90 4.83
C ASP A 17 11.37 4.33 4.00
N THR A 18 10.61 3.36 4.53
CA THR A 18 9.43 2.79 3.86
C THR A 18 8.13 3.49 4.30
N PRO A 19 7.04 3.39 3.49
CA PRO A 19 5.75 3.97 3.84
C PRO A 19 5.13 3.43 5.14
N CYS A 20 5.67 2.33 5.68
CA CYS A 20 5.28 1.75 6.97
C CYS A 20 5.32 2.75 8.13
N LYS A 21 6.18 3.78 8.07
CA LYS A 21 6.30 4.80 9.12
C LYS A 21 5.00 5.57 9.40
N LYS A 22 4.15 5.76 8.39
CA LYS A 22 2.87 6.48 8.50
C LYS A 22 1.66 5.55 8.72
N GLN A 23 1.89 4.23 8.73
CA GLN A 23 0.83 3.23 8.85
C GLN A 23 0.49 2.96 10.31
N ASN A 24 -0.81 2.75 10.58
CA ASN A 24 -1.32 2.35 11.89
C ASN A 24 -2.11 1.04 11.76
N PRO A 25 -2.21 0.23 12.84
CA PRO A 25 -2.97 -1.02 12.83
C PRO A 25 -4.42 -0.87 12.37
N GLU A 26 -5.07 0.25 12.69
CA GLU A 26 -6.43 0.56 12.26
C GLU A 26 -6.52 0.82 10.76
N LYS A 27 -5.57 1.61 10.19
CA LYS A 27 -5.49 1.86 8.75
C LYS A 27 -5.25 0.56 7.96
N ILE A 28 -4.42 -0.34 8.49
CA ILE A 28 -4.17 -1.65 7.87
C ILE A 28 -5.43 -2.50 7.86
N ARG A 29 -6.23 -2.48 8.93
CA ARG A 29 -7.53 -3.19 8.95
C ARG A 29 -8.50 -2.61 7.94
N GLN A 30 -8.64 -1.29 7.90
CA GLN A 30 -9.49 -0.61 6.92
C GLN A 30 -9.07 -0.92 5.48
N PHE A 31 -7.77 -0.97 5.20
CA PHE A 31 -7.24 -1.41 3.90
C PHE A 31 -7.69 -2.82 3.54
N LEU A 32 -7.55 -3.76 4.48
CA LEU A 32 -7.89 -5.16 4.25
C LEU A 32 -9.40 -5.36 4.00
N GLU A 33 -10.25 -4.58 4.68
CA GLU A 33 -11.70 -4.57 4.45
C GLU A 33 -12.06 -3.92 3.11
N ALA A 34 -11.47 -2.76 2.79
CA ALA A 34 -11.74 -2.04 1.55
C ALA A 34 -11.26 -2.79 0.29
N ILE A 35 -10.20 -3.60 0.42
CA ILE A 35 -9.65 -4.41 -0.67
C ILE A 35 -10.24 -5.82 -0.74
N GLU A 36 -11.13 -6.20 0.19
CA GLU A 36 -11.88 -7.45 0.16
C GLU A 36 -12.72 -7.67 -1.12
N PRO A 37 -13.49 -6.67 -1.61
CA PRO A 37 -14.26 -6.82 -2.85
C PRO A 37 -13.38 -7.02 -4.09
N ILE A 38 -12.11 -6.64 -4.01
CA ILE A 38 -11.15 -6.80 -5.09
C ILE A 38 -10.49 -8.18 -4.93
N LYS A 39 -10.65 -9.05 -5.92
CA LYS A 39 -10.05 -10.40 -5.93
C LYS A 39 -8.53 -10.36 -6.11
N LEU A 40 -7.83 -9.89 -5.08
CA LEU A 40 -6.38 -9.89 -4.99
C LEU A 40 -5.88 -11.05 -4.12
N SER A 41 -4.75 -11.60 -4.49
CA SER A 41 -4.04 -12.62 -3.72
C SER A 41 -3.46 -12.02 -2.44
N LYS A 42 -3.13 -12.88 -1.46
CA LYS A 42 -2.51 -12.43 -0.21
C LYS A 42 -1.14 -11.75 -0.45
N ALA A 43 -0.41 -12.22 -1.46
CA ALA A 43 0.87 -11.64 -1.84
C ALA A 43 0.68 -10.24 -2.43
N GLU A 44 -0.27 -10.07 -3.34
CA GLU A 44 -0.60 -8.77 -3.95
C GLU A 44 -1.02 -7.75 -2.88
N LYS A 45 -1.92 -8.14 -1.95
CA LYS A 45 -2.34 -7.28 -0.84
C LYS A 45 -1.16 -6.85 0.04
N LEU A 46 -0.22 -7.75 0.31
CA LEU A 46 0.99 -7.46 1.09
C LEU A 46 1.94 -6.52 0.33
N THR A 47 2.12 -6.73 -0.97
CA THR A 47 2.97 -5.92 -1.83
C THR A 47 2.42 -4.49 -1.93
N LEU A 48 1.11 -4.32 -2.13
CA LEU A 48 0.43 -3.03 -2.12
C LEU A 48 0.61 -2.28 -0.79
N LEU A 49 0.50 -3.00 0.33
CA LEU A 49 0.67 -2.41 1.66
C LEU A 49 2.12 -1.99 1.94
N ASN A 50 3.11 -2.75 1.47
CA ASN A 50 4.53 -2.48 1.74
C ASN A 50 5.12 -1.39 0.85
N LEU A 51 4.69 -1.32 -0.41
CA LEU A 51 5.24 -0.38 -1.40
C LEU A 51 4.37 0.87 -1.57
N CYS A 52 3.08 0.82 -1.21
CA CYS A 52 2.12 1.91 -1.33
C CYS A 52 2.16 2.62 -2.70
N PRO A 53 1.69 1.97 -3.77
CA PRO A 53 1.74 2.55 -5.11
C PRO A 53 1.06 3.92 -5.19
N THR A 54 1.61 4.77 -6.03
CA THR A 54 1.14 6.12 -6.33
C THR A 54 0.51 6.21 -7.72
N THR A 55 0.87 5.29 -8.62
CA THR A 55 0.44 5.32 -10.02
C THR A 55 -0.26 4.02 -10.45
N PRO A 56 -1.19 4.10 -11.43
CA PRO A 56 -1.82 2.90 -12.00
C PRO A 56 -0.81 1.90 -12.57
N LEU A 57 0.28 2.41 -13.16
CA LEU A 57 1.35 1.60 -13.74
C LEU A 57 2.04 0.72 -12.68
N GLU A 58 2.25 1.24 -11.47
CA GLU A 58 2.81 0.45 -10.38
C GLU A 58 1.88 -0.70 -9.99
N ILE A 59 0.57 -0.48 -9.96
CA ILE A 59 -0.41 -1.54 -9.67
C ILE A 59 -0.35 -2.64 -10.74
N GLN A 60 -0.20 -2.26 -12.01
CA GLN A 60 -0.05 -3.23 -13.09
C GLN A 60 1.20 -4.11 -12.95
N LEU A 61 2.28 -3.57 -12.37
CA LEU A 61 3.50 -4.33 -12.07
C LEU A 61 3.37 -5.21 -10.82
N MET A 62 2.46 -4.88 -9.90
CA MET A 62 2.28 -5.57 -8.62
C MET A 62 1.23 -6.68 -8.67
N VAL A 63 0.26 -6.58 -9.59
CA VAL A 63 -0.84 -7.52 -9.78
C VAL A 63 -0.69 -8.23 -11.12
N GLU A 64 -0.52 -9.55 -11.08
CA GLU A 64 -0.44 -10.37 -12.30
C GLU A 64 -1.78 -10.37 -13.04
N GLU A 65 -1.73 -10.27 -14.37
CA GLU A 65 -2.90 -10.20 -15.26
C GLU A 65 -3.89 -9.11 -14.83
N SER A 66 -3.36 -7.98 -14.34
CA SER A 66 -4.16 -6.85 -13.85
C SER A 66 -5.14 -6.31 -14.89
N GLU A 67 -4.77 -6.29 -16.17
CA GLU A 67 -5.63 -5.83 -17.27
C GLU A 67 -6.87 -6.71 -17.50
N ASP A 68 -6.78 -8.01 -17.17
CA ASP A 68 -7.91 -8.96 -17.28
C ASP A 68 -8.70 -9.08 -15.97
N ARG A 69 -8.05 -8.81 -14.83
CA ARG A 69 -8.62 -9.01 -13.48
C ARG A 69 -9.19 -7.74 -12.85
N LEU A 70 -8.71 -6.57 -13.24
CA LEU A 70 -9.13 -5.27 -12.72
C LEU A 70 -9.61 -4.36 -13.85
N THR A 71 -10.76 -3.74 -13.64
CA THR A 71 -11.19 -2.62 -14.47
C THR A 71 -10.38 -1.37 -14.12
N GLU A 72 -10.35 -0.38 -15.03
CA GLU A 72 -9.72 0.93 -14.75
C GLU A 72 -10.25 1.55 -13.46
N GLU A 73 -11.57 1.48 -13.22
CA GLU A 73 -12.21 1.93 -11.97
C GLU A 73 -11.72 1.16 -10.73
N GLY A 74 -11.44 -0.14 -10.89
CA GLY A 74 -10.88 -0.97 -9.82
C GLY A 74 -9.45 -0.56 -9.46
N VAL A 75 -8.63 -0.24 -10.46
CA VAL A 75 -7.27 0.27 -10.26
C VAL A 75 -7.29 1.62 -9.54
N GLU A 76 -8.17 2.53 -9.96
CA GLU A 76 -8.36 3.84 -9.30
C GLU A 76 -8.80 3.65 -7.84
N THR A 77 -9.74 2.73 -7.59
CA THR A 77 -10.19 2.39 -6.24
C THR A 77 -9.05 1.88 -5.37
N VAL A 78 -8.18 1.02 -5.88
CA VAL A 78 -6.99 0.54 -5.15
C VAL A 78 -6.05 1.70 -4.82
N LEU A 79 -5.81 2.63 -5.76
CA LEU A 79 -4.97 3.80 -5.51
C LEU A 79 -5.52 4.66 -4.38
N GLN A 80 -6.82 4.93 -4.38
CA GLN A 80 -7.49 5.69 -3.34
C GLN A 80 -7.39 5.00 -1.97
N ILE A 81 -7.61 3.69 -1.91
CA ILE A 81 -7.47 2.90 -0.68
C ILE A 81 -6.01 2.94 -0.17
N VAL A 82 -5.03 2.81 -1.06
CA VAL A 82 -3.60 2.88 -0.70
C VAL A 82 -3.20 4.28 -0.23
N ALA A 83 -3.72 5.34 -0.86
CA ALA A 83 -3.45 6.73 -0.47
C ALA A 83 -3.89 7.00 0.99
N ASN A 84 -5.06 6.52 1.38
CA ASN A 84 -5.56 6.61 2.75
C ASN A 84 -4.63 5.94 3.79
N VAL A 85 -4.06 4.79 3.42
CA VAL A 85 -3.09 4.07 4.26
C VAL A 85 -1.75 4.80 4.35
N ARG A 86 -1.28 5.35 3.23
CA ARG A 86 -0.06 6.16 3.16
C ARG A 86 -0.17 7.42 4.01
N GLY A 87 -1.39 7.88 4.29
CA GLY A 87 -1.64 9.10 5.06
C GLY A 87 -1.36 10.35 4.25
N ASP A 88 -1.45 10.25 2.93
CA ASP A 88 -1.63 11.40 2.08
C ASP A 88 -3.14 11.69 2.10
N GLU A 89 -3.57 12.38 3.15
CA GLU A 89 -4.76 13.23 3.02
C GLU A 89 -4.32 14.36 2.08
N GLU A 90 -4.37 14.12 0.78
CA GLU A 90 -4.51 15.25 -0.15
C GLU A 90 -5.89 15.82 0.13
N ASP A 91 -5.89 17.01 0.71
CA ASP A 91 -6.99 17.98 0.66
C ASP A 91 -7.77 17.78 -0.64
N THR A 92 -8.95 17.18 -0.54
CA THR A 92 -9.99 17.40 -1.54
C THR A 92 -10.51 18.82 -1.29
N GLU A 93 -9.64 19.82 -1.52
CA GLU A 93 -10.10 21.18 -1.81
C GLU A 93 -10.84 21.07 -3.15
N GLN A 94 -12.15 20.90 -3.01
CA GLN A 94 -13.11 21.25 -4.03
C GLN A 94 -12.87 22.72 -4.40
N GLU A 95 -12.04 22.99 -5.41
CA GLU A 95 -12.05 24.29 -6.07
C GLU A 95 -13.46 24.48 -6.66
N THR A 96 -14.19 25.39 -6.00
CA THR A 96 -15.56 25.81 -6.31
C THR A 96 -15.54 26.97 -7.29
#